data_AF-A0A6I6ILH4-F1
#
_entry.id   AF-A0A6I6ILH4-F1
#
_cell.length_a   1.000
_cell.length_b   1.000
_cell.length_c   1.000
_cell.angle_alpha   90.00
_cell.angle_beta   90.00
_cell.angle_gamma   90.00
#
_symmetry.space_group_name_H-M   'P 1'
#
loop_
_entity.id
_entity.type
_entity.pdbx_description
1 polymer ?
#
loop_
_entity_poly.entity_id
_entity_poly.type
_entity_poly.pdbx_seq_one_letter_code
_entity_poly.pdbx_strand_id
1 'polypeptide(L)'
;MSPLTADPADFTIYLDIPEGVELPAGSAKLGFGGTRSDTGERLSAEYVLDARQLPDGTRVYRIAEADLAPMRMLQAEMRQWKAEVGRAASGTLSVAMTPCLSGDTLDPDAPVNVDLALEDGGTPMPLIKDLPISEFLEQTESGNFLPCSDL
;
A
#
# COMPACT_ATOMS: atom_id res chain seq x y z
N MET A 1 -16.55 7.94 -0.60
CA MET A 1 -15.85 7.13 -1.62
C MET A 1 -15.30 5.85 -0.97
N SER A 2 -15.12 4.77 -1.72
CA SER A 2 -14.57 3.50 -1.20
C SER A 2 -13.51 2.90 -2.14
N PRO A 3 -12.53 2.14 -1.65
CA PRO A 3 -11.53 1.47 -2.50
C PRO A 3 -12.14 0.48 -3.50
N LEU A 4 -13.37 -0.01 -3.26
CA LEU A 4 -14.07 -0.94 -4.13
C LEU A 4 -14.62 -0.26 -5.41
N THR A 5 -14.78 1.06 -5.37
CA THR A 5 -15.46 1.84 -6.43
C THR A 5 -14.61 2.92 -7.06
N ALA A 6 -13.54 3.35 -6.39
CA ALA A 6 -12.59 4.32 -6.93
C ALA A 6 -11.72 3.70 -8.03
N ASP A 7 -11.28 4.50 -9.00
CA ASP A 7 -10.36 4.01 -10.05
C ASP A 7 -8.97 3.77 -9.45
N PRO A 8 -8.41 2.56 -9.55
CA PRO A 8 -7.06 2.27 -9.07
C PRO A 8 -5.99 3.23 -9.62
N ALA A 9 -6.19 3.80 -10.82
CA ALA A 9 -5.24 4.76 -11.40
C ALA A 9 -5.13 6.08 -10.60
N ASP A 10 -6.15 6.40 -9.81
CA ASP A 10 -6.21 7.60 -8.98
C ASP A 10 -5.66 7.35 -7.56
N PHE A 11 -5.34 6.09 -7.22
CA PHE A 11 -4.81 5.77 -5.90
C PHE A 11 -3.42 6.36 -5.76
N THR A 12 -3.22 7.14 -4.71
CA THR A 12 -1.94 7.75 -4.38
C THR A 12 -1.60 7.44 -2.94
N ILE A 13 -0.47 6.75 -2.74
CA ILE A 13 0.09 6.48 -1.43
C ILE A 13 1.15 7.55 -1.17
N TYR A 14 0.98 8.31 -0.11
CA TYR A 14 1.98 9.24 0.41
C TYR A 14 2.77 8.50 1.48
N LEU A 15 4.08 8.53 1.34
CA LEU A 15 4.98 7.89 2.27
C LEU A 15 5.95 8.94 2.79
N ASP A 16 5.92 9.13 4.10
CA ASP A 16 6.92 9.88 4.83
C ASP A 16 7.76 8.89 5.62
N ILE A 17 8.98 8.66 5.13
CA ILE A 17 9.97 7.78 5.75
C ILE A 17 11.19 8.61 6.16
N PRO A 18 11.82 8.27 7.29
CA PRO A 18 12.99 8.98 7.76
C PRO A 18 14.17 8.84 6.80
N GLU A 19 15.09 9.81 6.87
CA GLU A 19 16.36 9.76 6.15
C GLU A 19 17.14 8.47 6.49
N GLY A 20 17.89 7.95 5.51
CA GLY A 20 18.64 6.70 5.65
C GLY A 20 17.82 5.44 5.37
N VAL A 21 16.52 5.58 5.06
CA VAL A 21 15.65 4.49 4.60
C VAL A 21 15.28 4.70 3.14
N GLU A 22 15.38 3.64 2.34
CA GLU A 22 14.90 3.63 0.97
C GLU A 22 13.96 2.47 0.71
N LEU A 23 13.15 2.62 -0.34
CA LEU A 23 12.32 1.55 -0.88
C LEU A 23 12.84 1.17 -2.26
N PRO A 24 13.42 -0.04 -2.42
CA PRO A 24 13.80 -0.57 -3.71
C PRO A 24 12.62 -0.61 -4.69
N ALA A 25 12.89 -0.57 -5.98
CA ALA A 25 11.85 -0.73 -7.00
C ALA A 25 11.13 -2.07 -6.81
N GLY A 26 9.79 -2.05 -6.84
CA GLY A 26 8.96 -3.25 -6.65
C GLY A 26 8.82 -3.74 -5.20
N SER A 27 9.47 -3.09 -4.22
CA SER A 27 9.38 -3.46 -2.81
C SER A 27 8.11 -2.96 -2.11
N ALA A 28 7.40 -2.02 -2.72
CA ALA A 28 6.13 -1.50 -2.22
C ALA A 28 4.97 -2.15 -2.99
N LYS A 29 3.98 -2.64 -2.24
CA LYS A 29 2.82 -3.33 -2.78
C LYS A 29 1.53 -2.90 -2.10
N LEU A 30 0.44 -2.88 -2.85
CA LEU A 30 -0.92 -2.71 -2.36
C LEU A 30 -1.61 -4.08 -2.37
N GLY A 31 -2.02 -4.56 -1.20
CA GLY A 31 -2.89 -5.72 -1.07
C GLY A 31 -4.35 -5.29 -1.20
N PHE A 32 -5.12 -6.00 -2.03
CA PHE A 32 -6.56 -5.80 -2.15
C PHE A 32 -7.26 -7.15 -2.20
N GLY A 33 -8.38 -7.28 -1.50
CA GLY A 33 -9.10 -8.52 -1.47
C GLY A 33 -10.45 -8.44 -0.77
N GLY A 34 -11.15 -9.56 -0.75
CA GLY A 34 -12.45 -9.67 -0.14
C GLY A 34 -12.75 -11.09 0.32
N THR A 35 -13.72 -11.17 1.22
CA THR A 35 -14.21 -12.45 1.73
C THR A 35 -15.73 -12.47 1.73
N ARG A 36 -16.29 -13.65 1.46
CA ARG A 36 -17.70 -13.98 1.61
C ARG A 36 -17.91 -14.83 2.85
N SER A 37 -18.68 -14.35 3.81
CA SER A 37 -18.94 -15.10 5.05
C SER A 37 -20.03 -16.16 4.89
N ASP A 38 -20.87 -16.07 3.87
CA ASP A 38 -21.95 -17.02 3.58
C ASP A 38 -21.42 -18.31 2.93
N THR A 39 -20.39 -18.20 2.09
CA THR A 39 -19.75 -19.35 1.40
C THR A 39 -18.35 -19.69 1.92
N GLY A 40 -17.68 -18.75 2.59
CA GLY A 40 -16.28 -18.87 2.99
C GLY A 40 -15.28 -18.54 1.89
N GLU A 41 -15.74 -18.13 0.70
CA GLU A 41 -14.88 -17.77 -0.43
C GLU A 41 -14.01 -16.55 -0.12
N ARG A 42 -12.79 -16.55 -0.66
CA ARG A 42 -11.81 -15.47 -0.53
C ARG A 42 -11.15 -15.20 -1.86
N LEU A 43 -10.93 -13.92 -2.15
CA LEU A 43 -10.15 -13.46 -3.29
C LEU A 43 -9.19 -12.38 -2.79
N SER A 44 -7.93 -12.44 -3.20
CA SER A 44 -6.95 -11.42 -2.85
C SER A 44 -5.83 -11.41 -3.87
N ALA A 45 -5.28 -10.22 -4.11
CA ALA A 45 -4.10 -10.01 -4.94
C ALA A 45 -3.24 -8.89 -4.35
N GLU A 46 -1.97 -8.88 -4.75
CA GLU A 46 -1.02 -7.80 -4.49
C GLU A 46 -0.69 -7.10 -5.80
N TYR A 47 -0.56 -5.77 -5.75
CA TYR A 47 -0.23 -4.93 -6.89
C TYR A 47 1.00 -4.10 -6.58
N VAL A 48 1.93 -4.02 -7.52
CA VAL A 48 3.17 -3.25 -7.36
C VAL A 48 2.87 -1.77 -7.32
N LEU A 49 3.59 -1.05 -6.46
CA LEU A 49 3.55 0.39 -6.36
C LEU A 49 4.85 1.00 -6.93
N ASP A 50 4.70 1.80 -7.98
CA ASP A 50 5.79 2.55 -8.60
C ASP A 50 5.96 3.91 -7.92
N ALA A 51 7.20 4.22 -7.54
CA ALA A 51 7.57 5.53 -7.03
C ALA A 51 7.47 6.59 -8.13
N ARG A 52 6.88 7.73 -7.81
CA ARG A 52 6.81 8.92 -8.65
C ARG A 52 7.20 10.13 -7.83
N GLN A 53 7.82 11.11 -8.48
CA GLN A 53 8.09 12.40 -7.87
C GLN A 53 7.12 13.43 -8.42
N LEU A 54 6.42 14.12 -7.52
CA LEU A 54 5.57 15.24 -7.85
C LEU A 54 6.41 16.50 -8.14
N PRO A 55 5.86 17.51 -8.85
CA PRO A 55 6.60 18.73 -9.19
C PRO A 55 7.14 19.53 -8.00
N ASP A 56 6.54 19.37 -6.83
CA ASP A 56 6.96 20.01 -5.57
C ASP A 56 8.08 19.24 -4.85
N GLY A 57 8.54 18.11 -5.41
CA GLY A 57 9.56 17.25 -4.83
C GLY A 57 9.01 16.13 -3.95
N THR A 58 7.71 16.10 -3.66
CA THR A 58 7.08 15.05 -2.86
C THR A 58 7.18 13.70 -3.59
N ARG A 59 7.64 12.66 -2.88
CA ARG A 59 7.61 11.28 -3.40
C ARG A 59 6.26 10.65 -3.08
N VAL A 60 5.62 10.10 -4.10
CA VAL A 60 4.36 9.36 -3.99
C VAL A 60 4.48 8.00 -4.67
N TYR A 61 3.57 7.10 -4.33
CA TYR A 61 3.53 5.76 -4.89
C TYR A 61 2.16 5.53 -5.53
N ARG A 62 2.17 5.00 -6.76
CA ARG A 62 0.96 4.69 -7.52
C ARG A 62 1.01 3.26 -8.00
N ILE A 63 -0.14 2.66 -8.23
CA ILE A 63 -0.22 1.30 -8.79
C ILE A 63 0.48 1.28 -10.14
N ALA A 64 1.34 0.29 -10.35
CA ALA A 64 2.06 0.08 -11.59
C ALA A 64 1.06 -0.08 -12.76
N GLU A 65 1.39 0.47 -13.93
CA GLU A 65 0.48 0.49 -15.08
C GLU A 65 0.01 -0.92 -15.46
N ALA A 66 0.91 -1.91 -15.35
CA ALA A 66 0.63 -3.31 -15.65
C ALA A 66 -0.43 -3.94 -14.72
N ASP A 67 -0.61 -3.39 -13.52
CA ASP A 67 -1.49 -3.94 -12.47
C ASP A 67 -2.86 -3.26 -12.41
N LEU A 68 -3.06 -2.14 -13.13
CA LEU A 68 -4.34 -1.43 -13.16
C LEU A 68 -5.49 -2.29 -13.69
N ALA A 69 -5.29 -2.99 -14.81
CA ALA A 69 -6.32 -3.85 -15.39
C ALA A 69 -6.65 -5.05 -14.49
N PRO A 70 -5.67 -5.83 -13.98
CA PRO A 70 -5.91 -6.85 -12.97
C PRO A 70 -6.68 -6.34 -11.74
N MET A 71 -6.34 -5.17 -11.19
CA MET A 71 -7.04 -4.62 -10.03
C MET A 71 -8.49 -4.26 -10.33
N ARG A 72 -8.76 -3.64 -11.48
CA ARG A 72 -10.13 -3.31 -11.90
C ARG A 72 -10.99 -4.56 -12.06
N MET A 73 -10.41 -5.67 -12.52
CA MET A 73 -11.09 -6.97 -12.61
C MET A 73 -11.47 -7.49 -11.21
N LEU A 74 -10.53 -7.48 -10.26
CA LEU A 74 -10.81 -7.93 -8.89
C LEU A 74 -11.87 -7.03 -8.20
N GLN A 75 -11.81 -5.72 -8.40
CA GLN A 75 -12.85 -4.81 -7.92
C GLN A 75 -14.23 -5.13 -8.53
N ALA A 76 -14.30 -5.49 -9.81
CA ALA A 76 -15.56 -5.85 -10.47
C ALA A 76 -16.18 -7.11 -9.85
N GLU A 77 -15.39 -8.14 -9.62
CA GLU A 77 -15.83 -9.38 -8.97
C GLU A 77 -16.30 -9.12 -7.54
N MET A 78 -15.54 -8.33 -6.77
CA MET A 78 -15.96 -7.96 -5.41
C MET A 78 -17.21 -7.08 -5.37
N ARG A 79 -17.44 -6.21 -6.37
CA ARG A 79 -18.70 -5.47 -6.51
C ARG A 79 -19.88 -6.39 -6.79
N GLN A 80 -19.66 -7.44 -7.60
CA GLN A 80 -20.68 -8.47 -7.82
C GLN A 80 -21.00 -9.20 -6.51
N TRP A 81 -19.99 -9.65 -5.75
CA TRP A 81 -20.21 -10.23 -4.42
C TRP A 81 -21.00 -9.30 -3.51
N LYS A 82 -20.67 -8.00 -3.51
CA LYS A 82 -21.39 -7.01 -2.71
C LYS A 82 -22.86 -6.88 -3.11
N ALA A 83 -23.16 -6.96 -4.40
CA ALA A 83 -24.53 -6.91 -4.92
C ALA A 83 -25.33 -8.17 -4.59
N GLU A 84 -24.70 -9.34 -4.64
CA GLU A 84 -25.35 -10.63 -4.39
C GLU A 84 -25.65 -10.86 -2.90
N VAL A 85 -24.68 -10.61 -2.01
CA VAL A 85 -24.77 -11.03 -0.60
C VAL A 85 -24.70 -9.89 0.41
N GLY A 86 -24.57 -8.65 -0.06
CA GLY A 86 -24.66 -7.45 0.78
C GLY A 86 -23.65 -7.44 1.93
N ARG A 87 -24.13 -7.65 3.17
CA ARG A 87 -23.28 -7.60 4.36
C ARG A 87 -22.38 -8.82 4.55
N ALA A 88 -22.69 -9.95 3.89
CA ALA A 88 -21.82 -11.12 3.93
C ALA A 88 -20.55 -10.96 3.07
N ALA A 89 -20.47 -9.92 2.23
CA ALA A 89 -19.25 -9.54 1.52
C ALA A 89 -18.51 -8.40 2.26
N SER A 90 -17.23 -8.64 2.55
CA SER A 90 -16.30 -7.68 3.14
C SER A 90 -15.08 -7.51 2.25
N GLY A 91 -14.43 -6.34 2.33
CA GLY A 91 -13.22 -6.01 1.59
C GLY A 91 -12.08 -5.64 2.52
N THR A 92 -10.85 -5.88 2.06
CA THR A 92 -9.60 -5.56 2.74
C THR A 92 -8.71 -4.78 1.79
N LEU A 93 -8.00 -3.80 2.34
CA LEU A 93 -6.97 -3.04 1.65
C LEU A 93 -5.78 -2.94 2.61
N SER A 94 -4.59 -3.23 2.12
CA SER A 94 -3.34 -3.15 2.88
C SER A 94 -2.23 -2.57 2.03
N VAL A 95 -1.22 -2.01 2.68
CA VAL A 95 0.04 -1.61 2.04
C VAL A 95 1.16 -2.40 2.70
N ALA A 96 2.00 -3.03 1.90
CA ALA A 96 3.19 -3.74 2.34
C ALA A 96 4.41 -3.08 1.70
N MET A 97 5.47 -2.92 2.49
CA MET A 97 6.70 -2.26 2.07
C MET A 97 7.89 -3.03 2.63
N THR A 98 8.91 -3.20 1.81
CA THR A 98 10.18 -3.81 2.22
C THR A 98 11.30 -2.78 2.12
N PRO A 99 11.56 -2.00 3.19
CA PRO A 99 12.60 -0.99 3.19
C PRO A 99 14.01 -1.59 3.27
N CYS A 100 15.00 -0.80 2.84
CA CYS A 100 16.42 -1.07 3.01
C CYS A 100 17.12 0.16 3.61
N LEU A 101 18.30 -0.04 4.22
CA LEU A 101 19.11 1.06 4.73
C LEU A 101 20.03 1.61 3.65
N SER A 102 20.02 2.93 3.48
CA SER A 102 20.97 3.66 2.65
C SER A 102 22.06 4.38 3.45
N GLY A 103 22.06 4.27 4.79
CA GLY A 103 23.07 4.86 5.68
C GLY A 103 23.31 4.06 6.96
N ASP A 104 24.34 4.46 7.72
CA ASP A 104 24.84 3.72 8.88
C ASP A 104 24.06 3.96 10.19
N THR A 105 23.24 5.02 10.22
CA THR A 105 22.50 5.43 11.42
C THR A 105 21.06 5.78 11.07
N LEU A 106 20.12 5.12 11.75
CA LEU A 106 18.71 5.42 11.74
C LEU A 106 18.28 5.70 13.18
N ASP A 107 17.55 6.78 13.41
CA ASP A 107 16.88 7.01 14.69
C ASP A 107 15.71 6.01 14.80
N PRO A 108 15.73 5.05 15.73
CA PRO A 108 14.71 4.00 15.85
C PRO A 108 13.33 4.54 16.21
N ASP A 109 13.26 5.76 16.74
CA ASP A 109 12.03 6.44 17.13
C ASP A 109 11.53 7.39 16.03
N ALA A 110 12.25 7.50 14.90
CA ALA A 110 11.82 8.36 13.80
C ALA A 110 10.47 7.89 13.24
N PRO A 111 9.52 8.82 13.03
CA PRO A 111 8.16 8.46 12.65
C PRO A 111 8.08 8.02 11.18
N VAL A 112 7.26 7.02 10.93
CA VAL A 112 6.78 6.63 9.60
C VAL A 112 5.31 6.98 9.49
N ASN A 113 4.95 7.66 8.39
CA ASN A 113 3.56 7.92 8.05
C ASN A 113 3.24 7.34 6.67
N VAL A 114 2.08 6.69 6.58
CA VAL A 114 1.54 6.17 5.33
C VAL A 114 0.12 6.69 5.19
N ASP A 115 -0.11 7.54 4.19
CA ASP A 115 -1.45 8.02 3.86
C ASP A 115 -1.88 7.48 2.48
N LEU A 116 -3.17 7.26 2.33
CA LEU A 116 -3.80 6.84 1.07
C LEU A 116 -4.86 7.85 0.65
N ALA A 117 -4.72 8.38 -0.57
CA ALA A 117 -5.80 9.04 -1.29
C ALA A 117 -6.36 8.08 -2.36
N LEU A 118 -7.68 8.04 -2.49
CA LEU A 118 -8.40 7.21 -3.48
C LEU A 118 -8.81 7.99 -4.73
N GLU A 119 -8.50 9.28 -4.77
CA GLU A 119 -8.75 10.22 -5.86
C GLU A 119 -7.47 11.02 -6.08
N ASP A 120 -7.17 11.38 -7.33
CA ASP A 120 -6.01 12.23 -7.63
C ASP A 120 -6.22 13.63 -7.01
N GLY A 121 -5.29 14.05 -6.15
CA GLY A 121 -5.44 15.27 -5.34
C GLY A 121 -6.55 15.22 -4.28
N GLY A 122 -7.13 14.04 -4.03
CA GLY A 122 -8.12 13.84 -2.96
C GLY A 122 -7.51 13.92 -1.57
N THR A 123 -8.37 14.02 -0.54
CA THR A 123 -7.92 14.08 0.87
C THR A 123 -7.24 12.77 1.27
N PRO A 124 -5.95 12.79 1.67
CA PRO A 124 -5.25 11.60 2.15
C PRO A 124 -5.86 11.11 3.47
N MET A 125 -5.94 9.78 3.63
CA MET A 125 -6.39 9.12 4.85
C MET A 125 -5.23 8.35 5.47
N PRO A 126 -4.95 8.50 6.78
CA PRO A 126 -3.84 7.80 7.41
C PRO A 126 -4.14 6.31 7.51
N LEU A 127 -3.22 5.50 6.96
CA LEU A 127 -3.14 4.06 7.19
C LEU A 127 -2.21 3.75 8.36
N ILE A 128 -1.08 4.45 8.41
CA ILE A 128 -0.10 4.39 9.51
C ILE A 128 0.22 5.83 9.89
N LYS A 129 0.25 6.12 11.19
CA LYS A 129 0.52 7.45 11.72
C LYS A 129 1.47 7.39 12.90
N ASP A 130 2.54 8.20 12.82
CA ASP A 130 3.55 8.39 13.87
C ASP A 130 4.08 7.05 14.43
N LEU A 131 4.23 6.04 13.56
CA LEU A 131 4.73 4.73 13.96
C LEU A 131 6.27 4.79 14.01
N PRO A 132 6.92 4.44 15.13
CA PRO A 132 8.37 4.36 15.18
C PRO A 132 8.90 3.43 14.09
N ILE A 133 9.93 3.86 13.37
CA ILE A 133 10.53 3.04 12.31
C ILE A 133 10.97 1.68 12.85
N SER A 134 11.46 1.60 14.09
CA SER A 134 11.76 0.33 14.76
C SER A 134 10.57 -0.65 14.78
N GLU A 135 9.39 -0.19 15.18
CA GLU A 135 8.15 -0.98 15.23
C GLU A 135 7.61 -1.29 13.82
N PHE A 136 7.74 -0.35 12.89
CA PHE A 136 7.37 -0.58 11.48
C PHE A 136 8.14 -1.76 10.88
N LEU A 137 9.42 -1.90 11.21
CA LEU A 137 10.29 -2.94 10.67
C LEU A 137 10.02 -4.32 11.27
N GLU A 138 9.66 -4.39 12.55
CA GLU A 138 9.23 -5.63 13.18
C GLU A 138 8.00 -6.22 12.48
N GLN A 139 7.18 -5.36 11.85
CA GLN A 139 6.03 -5.76 11.07
C GLN A 139 6.37 -6.16 9.62
N THR A 140 7.59 -5.89 9.15
CA THR A 140 8.06 -6.36 7.84
C THR A 140 8.63 -7.77 7.97
N GLU A 141 8.35 -8.65 7.01
CA GLU A 141 8.64 -10.10 7.08
C GLU A 141 10.14 -10.45 7.28
N SER A 142 11.05 -9.48 7.18
CA SER A 142 12.50 -9.72 7.21
C SER A 142 13.15 -9.46 8.57
N GLY A 143 12.54 -8.70 9.49
CA GLY A 143 13.05 -8.43 10.85
C GLY A 143 14.48 -7.87 10.96
N ASN A 144 15.14 -7.61 9.83
CA ASN A 144 16.50 -7.11 9.70
C ASN A 144 16.56 -6.24 8.45
N PHE A 145 17.23 -5.10 8.58
CA PHE A 145 17.59 -4.28 7.44
C PHE A 145 18.66 -4.96 6.61
N LEU A 146 18.38 -5.15 5.33
CA LEU A 146 19.45 -5.32 4.36
C LEU A 146 19.91 -3.94 3.90
N PRO A 147 21.22 -3.71 3.76
CA PRO A 147 21.72 -2.57 3.02
C PRO A 147 21.11 -2.53 1.62
N CYS A 148 20.77 -1.35 1.11
CA CYS A 148 20.25 -1.22 -0.26
C CYS A 148 21.27 -1.69 -1.33
N SER A 149 22.55 -1.81 -0.97
CA SER A 149 23.59 -2.37 -1.83
C SER A 149 23.47 -3.88 -2.06
N ASP A 150 22.68 -4.58 -1.24
CA ASP A 150 22.61 -6.03 -1.19
C ASP A 150 21.30 -6.57 -1.81
N LEU A 151 20.50 -5.71 -2.44
CA LEU A 151 19.21 -5.98 -3.09
C LEU A 151 19.28 -5.74 -4.61
#